data_AF-A0A5B6U7J7-F1
#
_entry.id   AF-A0A5B6U7J7-F1
#
_cell.length_a   1.000
_cell.length_b   1.000
_cell.length_c   1.000
_cell.angle_alpha   90.00
_cell.angle_beta   90.00
_cell.angle_gamma   90.00
#
_symmetry.space_group_name_H-M   'P 1'
#
loop_
_entity.id
_entity.type
_entity.pdbx_description
1 polymer ?
#
loop_
_entity_poly.entity_id
_entity_poly.type
_entity_poly.pdbx_seq_one_letter_code
_entity_poly.pdbx_strand_id
1 'polypeptide(L)'
;MAHIKAVAGVAVRGVLRNVLHSGTSGPTDPLAVFQYDLNFLTNTYKGGTQPLGNNTLDGRFLRDSGNYQACYLPNKAGLLVSVGSAGIRRTDAGIWLYPSVSILGLWGADLSNAAWTKTGINAVKNQVGADGVANTASSITATTANGVVKQVITSAVADRVMSAYVKRLSGTGTLEFSLDNEATWTVVPVTNAYTRPFIVQLGVTNPSIAFRIANSGDSFAVDFSMVSGAMNGQLLPYGYLVRSTGTAVGSFSRSTPWALNTDNSPLFTCITQPFAWYWQGRADRLGGGLFVSDGAFQVNIVADGTIQYGGKSSPTGQWKAGMSNLNKVAGWTNGAGIAKFSINGNPPTSTSTLLTPNGTHFVFSSNGSGGAAINGLVERAAFSPNYAPSDADLMAMTAP
;
A
#
# COMPACT_ATOMS: atom_id res chain seq x y z
N MET A 1 -73.96 -9.72 -42.99
CA MET A 1 -72.79 -10.58 -42.73
C MET A 1 -71.52 -9.80 -43.05
N ALA A 2 -70.62 -9.75 -42.07
CA ALA A 2 -69.20 -9.40 -42.12
C ALA A 2 -68.77 -8.01 -42.66
N HIS A 3 -68.51 -7.11 -41.70
CA HIS A 3 -67.55 -6.02 -41.78
C HIS A 3 -66.11 -6.56 -41.79
N ILE A 4 -65.29 -6.20 -42.78
CA ILE A 4 -63.83 -5.99 -42.60
C ILE A 4 -63.41 -4.85 -43.53
N LYS A 5 -63.11 -3.68 -42.96
CA LYS A 5 -62.39 -2.59 -43.65
C LYS A 5 -60.90 -2.92 -43.65
N ALA A 6 -60.29 -3.00 -44.82
CA ALA A 6 -58.84 -3.04 -44.97
C ALA A 6 -58.24 -1.69 -44.55
N VAL A 7 -57.39 -1.70 -43.53
CA VAL A 7 -56.49 -0.57 -43.21
C VAL A 7 -55.20 -0.81 -43.98
N ALA A 8 -55.01 -0.08 -45.07
CA ALA A 8 -53.78 -0.09 -45.84
C ALA A 8 -52.74 0.85 -45.20
N GLY A 9 -51.60 0.26 -44.79
CA GLY A 9 -50.26 0.83 -44.89
C GLY A 9 -50.00 2.21 -44.27
N VAL A 10 -49.77 2.27 -42.96
CA VAL A 10 -49.02 3.40 -42.35
C VAL A 10 -48.01 2.87 -41.31
N ALA A 11 -46.73 3.05 -41.63
CA ALA A 11 -45.59 3.27 -40.73
C ALA A 11 -45.33 2.30 -39.56
N VAL A 12 -44.97 1.03 -39.83
CA VAL A 12 -44.30 0.18 -38.82
C VAL A 12 -42.77 0.18 -38.96
N ARG A 13 -42.20 0.72 -40.05
CA ARG A 13 -40.74 0.76 -40.26
C ARG A 13 -39.99 1.86 -39.48
N GLY A 14 -40.70 2.84 -38.90
CA GLY A 14 -40.10 3.94 -38.13
C GLY A 14 -39.98 3.67 -36.62
N VAL A 15 -40.83 2.81 -36.06
CA VAL A 15 -40.92 2.59 -34.60
C VAL A 15 -39.92 1.53 -34.10
N LEU A 16 -39.47 0.62 -34.97
CA LEU A 16 -38.52 -0.44 -34.59
C LEU A 16 -37.04 -0.01 -34.57
N ARG A 17 -36.70 1.21 -35.00
CA ARG A 17 -35.31 1.69 -34.93
C ARG A 17 -34.96 2.45 -33.65
N ASN A 18 -35.95 2.89 -32.87
CA ASN A 18 -35.71 3.67 -31.64
C ASN A 18 -35.73 2.85 -30.34
N VAL A 19 -36.10 1.57 -30.39
CA VAL A 19 -36.11 0.70 -29.20
C VAL A 19 -34.78 -0.05 -29.01
N LEU A 20 -33.87 -0.01 -29.99
CA LEU A 20 -32.60 -0.77 -29.92
C LEU A 20 -31.38 0.01 -29.41
N HIS A 21 -31.49 1.30 -29.04
CA HIS A 21 -30.32 2.09 -28.66
C HIS A 21 -30.50 3.08 -27.49
N SER A 22 -31.57 3.01 -26.70
CA SER A 22 -31.71 3.88 -25.50
C SER A 22 -31.29 3.19 -24.20
N GLY A 23 -30.25 2.37 -24.27
CA GLY A 23 -29.52 1.90 -23.10
C GLY A 23 -28.10 2.46 -23.13
N THR A 24 -27.94 3.77 -22.94
CA THR A 24 -26.65 4.27 -22.42
C THR A 24 -26.55 3.81 -20.96
N SER A 25 -26.33 2.51 -20.75
CA SER A 25 -25.61 2.11 -19.55
C SER A 25 -24.26 2.79 -19.68
N GLY A 26 -23.95 3.74 -18.79
CA GLY A 26 -22.55 4.11 -18.56
C GLY A 26 -21.70 2.84 -18.39
N PRO A 27 -20.37 2.91 -18.54
CA PRO A 27 -19.54 1.70 -18.43
C PRO A 27 -19.92 0.96 -17.15
N THR A 28 -20.61 -0.18 -17.31
CA THR A 28 -21.02 -1.01 -16.19
C THR A 28 -19.74 -1.40 -15.50
N ASP A 29 -19.61 -1.11 -14.20
CA ASP A 29 -18.42 -1.48 -13.41
C ASP A 29 -18.08 -2.94 -13.76
N PRO A 30 -16.92 -3.20 -14.40
CA PRO A 30 -16.59 -4.53 -14.87
C PRO A 30 -16.44 -5.52 -13.71
N LEU A 31 -16.38 -5.03 -12.46
CA LEU A 31 -16.33 -5.82 -11.25
C LEU A 31 -17.72 -6.13 -10.65
N ALA A 32 -18.82 -5.57 -11.19
CA ALA A 32 -20.18 -5.79 -10.68
C ALA A 32 -20.59 -7.27 -10.71
N VAL A 33 -20.04 -8.05 -11.64
CA VAL A 33 -20.27 -9.48 -11.82
C VAL A 33 -19.61 -10.34 -10.73
N PHE A 34 -18.60 -9.84 -10.02
CA PHE A 34 -17.91 -10.61 -8.99
C PHE A 34 -18.83 -10.82 -7.79
N GLN A 35 -18.85 -12.05 -7.26
CA GLN A 35 -19.62 -12.37 -6.05
C GLN A 35 -19.13 -11.57 -4.83
N TYR A 36 -17.81 -11.45 -4.70
CA TYR A 36 -17.15 -10.75 -3.61
C TYR A 36 -16.36 -9.56 -4.15
N ASP A 37 -16.58 -8.39 -3.57
CA ASP A 37 -15.88 -7.16 -3.93
C ASP A 37 -15.51 -6.40 -2.67
N LEU A 38 -14.21 -6.19 -2.49
CA LEU A 38 -13.60 -5.52 -1.37
C LEU A 38 -13.07 -4.18 -1.86
N ASN A 39 -13.89 -3.13 -1.76
CA ASN A 39 -13.49 -1.78 -2.12
C ASN A 39 -13.09 -1.00 -0.87
N PHE A 40 -11.78 -0.90 -0.63
CA PHE A 40 -11.24 -0.24 0.55
C PHE A 40 -11.28 1.29 0.46
N LEU A 41 -11.33 1.85 -0.76
CA LEU A 41 -11.42 3.29 -0.99
C LEU A 41 -12.75 3.88 -0.52
N THR A 42 -13.84 3.14 -0.72
CA THR A 42 -15.20 3.55 -0.34
C THR A 42 -15.68 2.84 0.92
N ASN A 43 -14.88 1.92 1.48
CA ASN A 43 -15.27 1.06 2.60
C ASN A 43 -16.57 0.29 2.32
N THR A 44 -16.75 -0.17 1.07
CA THR A 44 -17.93 -0.93 0.64
C THR A 44 -17.54 -2.36 0.30
N TYR A 45 -18.34 -3.31 0.78
CA TYR A 45 -18.08 -4.74 0.73
C TYR A 45 -19.29 -5.48 0.16
N LYS A 46 -19.10 -6.23 -0.91
CA LYS A 46 -20.13 -7.12 -1.49
C LYS A 46 -19.83 -8.56 -1.11
N GLY A 47 -20.85 -9.30 -0.67
CA GLY A 47 -20.74 -10.74 -0.36
C GLY A 47 -20.12 -11.07 1.01
N GLY A 48 -19.94 -10.08 1.89
CA GLY A 48 -19.36 -10.29 3.21
C GLY A 48 -19.02 -8.98 3.91
N THR A 49 -18.29 -9.06 5.02
CA THR A 49 -17.92 -7.90 5.84
C THR A 49 -16.41 -7.81 6.05
N GLN A 50 -15.91 -6.59 6.22
CA GLN A 50 -14.54 -6.34 6.64
C GLN A 50 -14.51 -5.23 7.70
N PRO A 51 -14.64 -5.57 9.00
CA PRO A 51 -14.56 -4.61 10.09
C PRO A 51 -13.15 -4.00 10.21
N LEU A 52 -13.08 -2.84 10.89
CA LEU A 52 -11.84 -2.18 11.26
C LEU A 52 -11.28 -2.73 12.57
N GLY A 53 -9.96 -2.85 12.66
CA GLY A 53 -9.25 -2.77 13.94
C GLY A 53 -9.45 -3.93 14.93
N ASN A 54 -9.85 -5.13 14.48
CA ASN A 54 -10.04 -6.29 15.35
C ASN A 54 -9.44 -7.56 14.72
N ASN A 55 -9.31 -8.63 15.50
CA ASN A 55 -8.79 -9.94 15.06
C ASN A 55 -9.72 -11.11 15.44
N THR A 56 -11.01 -10.81 15.64
CA THR A 56 -12.04 -11.79 16.03
C THR A 56 -12.35 -12.75 14.88
N LEU A 57 -12.65 -14.00 15.21
CA LEU A 57 -13.18 -15.02 14.29
C LEU A 57 -14.68 -14.75 14.04
N ASP A 58 -15.00 -13.89 13.07
CA ASP A 58 -16.37 -13.39 12.83
C ASP A 58 -16.83 -13.57 11.37
N GLY A 59 -16.18 -14.41 10.57
CA GLY A 59 -16.57 -14.62 9.18
C GLY A 59 -16.24 -13.46 8.24
N ARG A 60 -15.34 -12.54 8.63
CA ARG A 60 -14.86 -11.48 7.73
C ARG A 60 -14.05 -12.02 6.56
N PHE A 61 -13.81 -11.17 5.57
CA PHE A 61 -12.95 -11.54 4.44
C PHE A 61 -11.49 -11.78 4.83
N LEU A 62 -10.86 -10.81 5.47
CA LEU A 62 -9.43 -10.79 5.78
C LEU A 62 -9.20 -10.53 7.26
N ARG A 63 -8.36 -11.35 7.89
CA ARG A 63 -7.82 -11.10 9.22
C ARG A 63 -6.33 -10.78 9.12
N ASP A 64 -5.74 -10.18 10.15
CA ASP A 64 -4.29 -10.06 10.24
C ASP A 64 -3.86 -10.07 11.71
N SER A 65 -3.65 -11.28 12.23
CA SER A 65 -3.21 -11.46 13.61
C SER A 65 -1.76 -11.08 13.85
N GLY A 66 -0.99 -10.81 12.78
CA GLY A 66 0.39 -10.36 12.87
C GLY A 66 0.51 -8.89 13.30
N ASN A 67 -0.54 -8.10 13.15
CA ASN A 67 -0.52 -6.68 13.55
C ASN A 67 -0.81 -6.54 15.05
N TYR A 68 0.24 -6.30 15.85
CA TYR A 68 0.16 -6.09 17.30
C TYR A 68 0.74 -4.73 17.75
N GLN A 69 1.10 -3.86 16.80
CA GLN A 69 1.61 -2.52 17.06
C GLN A 69 0.76 -1.50 16.31
N ALA A 70 0.31 -0.47 17.03
CA ALA A 70 -0.30 0.70 16.43
C ALA A 70 0.76 1.45 15.62
N CYS A 71 0.33 2.08 14.52
CA CYS A 71 1.20 2.90 13.69
C CYS A 71 0.40 4.02 13.04
N TYR A 72 1.08 4.86 12.28
CA TYR A 72 0.48 5.91 11.48
C TYR A 72 0.68 5.60 10.00
N LEU A 73 -0.38 5.83 9.23
CA LEU A 73 -0.42 5.58 7.81
C LEU A 73 -1.08 6.77 7.09
N PRO A 74 -0.64 7.11 5.87
CA PRO A 74 -1.32 8.13 5.09
C PRO A 74 -2.75 7.70 4.75
N ASN A 75 -3.67 8.63 4.91
CA ASN A 75 -5.00 8.57 4.36
C ASN A 75 -4.99 9.03 2.89
N LYS A 76 -6.14 9.03 2.20
CA LYS A 76 -6.24 9.43 0.79
C LYS A 76 -5.81 10.88 0.52
N ALA A 77 -5.94 11.75 1.51
CA ALA A 77 -5.51 13.15 1.44
C ALA A 77 -4.01 13.34 1.79
N GLY A 78 -3.30 12.26 2.15
CA GLY A 78 -1.92 12.31 2.60
C GLY A 78 -1.73 12.68 4.07
N LEU A 79 -2.82 12.89 4.83
CA LEU A 79 -2.78 13.10 6.28
C LEU A 79 -2.46 11.77 6.98
N LEU A 80 -1.57 11.80 7.96
CA LEU A 80 -1.29 10.60 8.75
C LEU A 80 -2.43 10.34 9.74
N VAL A 81 -2.95 9.11 9.74
CA VAL A 81 -3.98 8.67 10.68
C VAL A 81 -3.45 7.50 11.50
N SER A 82 -3.83 7.47 12.78
CA SER A 82 -3.49 6.34 13.64
C SER A 82 -4.31 5.12 13.24
N VAL A 83 -3.63 3.98 13.07
CA VAL A 83 -4.25 2.67 12.94
C VAL A 83 -3.93 1.83 14.18
N GLY A 84 -4.93 1.09 14.65
CA GLY A 84 -4.83 0.29 15.87
C GLY A 84 -3.86 -0.89 15.76
N SER A 85 -3.57 -1.50 16.91
CA SER A 85 -2.70 -2.66 17.06
C SER A 85 -3.41 -4.00 16.82
N ALA A 86 -4.40 -4.03 15.92
CA ALA A 86 -5.17 -5.22 15.58
C ALA A 86 -5.83 -5.09 14.20
N GLY A 87 -6.09 -6.23 13.56
CA GLY A 87 -6.70 -6.30 12.24
C GLY A 87 -5.79 -5.80 11.12
N ILE A 88 -6.35 -5.67 9.92
CA ILE A 88 -5.64 -5.15 8.75
C ILE A 88 -5.26 -3.67 8.93
N ARG A 89 -4.07 -3.27 8.49
CA ARG A 89 -3.61 -1.87 8.52
C ARG A 89 -4.27 -1.08 7.41
N ARG A 90 -5.43 -0.48 7.70
CA ARG A 90 -6.30 0.17 6.71
C ARG A 90 -6.55 1.65 6.99
N THR A 91 -6.62 2.43 5.92
CA THR A 91 -7.08 3.82 5.88
C THR A 91 -8.13 3.97 4.76
N ASP A 92 -8.66 5.17 4.54
CA ASP A 92 -9.50 5.48 3.37
C ASP A 92 -8.72 5.51 2.04
N ALA A 93 -7.39 5.38 2.07
CA ALA A 93 -6.59 5.11 0.87
C ALA A 93 -6.62 3.62 0.49
N GLY A 94 -6.86 2.72 1.45
CA GLY A 94 -6.76 1.27 1.23
C GLY A 94 -6.07 0.53 2.37
N ILE A 95 -5.67 -0.72 2.11
CA ILE A 95 -4.85 -1.53 3.03
C ILE A 95 -3.37 -1.33 2.72
N TRP A 96 -2.59 -0.97 3.72
CA TRP A 96 -1.15 -0.84 3.62
C TRP A 96 -0.43 -2.14 4.00
N LEU A 97 0.55 -2.55 3.20
CA LEU A 97 1.30 -3.78 3.38
C LEU A 97 2.81 -3.56 3.23
N TYR A 98 3.52 -3.70 4.33
CA TYR A 98 4.98 -3.66 4.39
C TYR A 98 5.54 -4.88 5.16
N PRO A 99 6.77 -5.32 4.84
CA PRO A 99 7.46 -6.40 5.51
C PRO A 99 7.82 -6.00 6.94
N SER A 100 8.33 -6.97 7.71
CA SER A 100 8.95 -6.62 8.98
C SER A 100 10.24 -5.86 8.72
N VAL A 101 10.44 -4.74 9.42
CA VAL A 101 11.72 -4.03 9.44
C VAL A 101 11.99 -3.53 10.85
N SER A 102 13.27 -3.53 11.22
CA SER A 102 13.70 -2.85 12.45
C SER A 102 13.71 -1.35 12.20
N ILE A 103 13.03 -0.62 13.08
CA ILE A 103 13.06 0.84 13.13
C ILE A 103 13.93 1.28 14.28
N LEU A 104 14.89 2.15 13.99
CA LEU A 104 15.76 2.80 14.95
C LEU A 104 15.40 4.26 15.16
N GLY A 105 15.88 4.79 16.28
CA GLY A 105 15.63 6.15 16.71
C GLY A 105 14.53 6.24 17.77
N LEU A 106 14.72 7.13 18.72
CA LEU A 106 13.82 7.42 19.82
C LEU A 106 13.37 8.87 19.75
N TRP A 107 12.15 9.12 20.23
CA TRP A 107 11.60 10.47 20.33
C TRP A 107 11.56 11.18 18.97
N GLY A 108 11.25 10.45 17.91
CA GLY A 108 11.28 10.94 16.52
C GLY A 108 10.36 12.14 16.23
N ALA A 109 9.48 12.47 17.17
CA ALA A 109 8.57 13.62 17.12
C ALA A 109 8.82 14.66 18.24
N ASP A 110 9.71 14.33 19.20
CA ASP A 110 10.06 15.17 20.34
C ASP A 110 11.57 15.38 20.39
N LEU A 111 12.03 16.30 19.55
CA LEU A 111 13.44 16.66 19.45
C LEU A 111 13.90 17.49 20.66
N SER A 112 12.98 17.94 21.53
CA SER A 112 13.34 18.63 22.79
C SER A 112 13.94 17.66 23.82
N ASN A 113 13.61 16.37 23.72
CA ASN A 113 14.06 15.32 24.62
C ASN A 113 15.61 15.24 24.73
N ALA A 114 16.10 14.81 25.89
CA ALA A 114 17.53 14.69 26.19
C ALA A 114 18.26 13.65 25.33
N ALA A 115 17.55 12.73 24.68
CA ALA A 115 18.13 11.83 23.69
C ALA A 115 18.66 12.54 22.43
N TRP A 116 18.35 13.84 22.26
CA TRP A 116 18.82 14.67 21.15
C TRP A 116 19.84 15.71 21.63
N THR A 117 21.06 15.60 21.12
CA THR A 117 22.12 16.60 21.29
C THR A 117 21.88 17.77 20.34
N LYS A 118 22.01 19.00 20.83
CA LYS A 118 21.69 20.23 20.11
C LYS A 118 22.87 21.19 20.19
N THR A 119 23.31 21.71 19.06
CA THR A 119 24.40 22.69 18.96
C THR A 119 23.97 23.78 18.00
N GLY A 120 23.83 25.02 18.45
CA GLY A 120 23.38 26.12 17.58
C GLY A 120 21.93 25.98 17.08
N ILE A 121 21.11 25.14 17.73
CA ILE A 121 19.68 24.93 17.45
C ILE A 121 18.92 24.92 18.77
N ASN A 122 17.73 25.53 18.78
CA ASN A 122 16.70 25.31 19.79
C ASN A 122 15.64 24.33 19.24
N ALA A 123 15.17 23.39 20.07
CA ALA A 123 14.13 22.44 19.69
C ALA A 123 13.00 22.40 20.73
N VAL A 124 11.76 22.49 20.26
CA VAL A 124 10.57 22.57 21.12
C VAL A 124 9.45 21.72 20.52
N LYS A 125 8.78 20.90 21.33
CA LYS A 125 7.61 20.11 20.90
C LYS A 125 6.32 20.94 20.97
N ASN A 126 6.06 21.73 19.94
CA ASN A 126 4.97 22.70 19.89
C ASN A 126 4.23 22.75 18.54
N GLN A 127 4.60 21.90 17.59
CA GLN A 127 4.05 21.96 16.24
C GLN A 127 2.85 21.04 16.10
N VAL A 128 1.89 21.47 15.28
CA VAL A 128 0.87 20.58 14.72
C VAL A 128 1.58 19.54 13.87
N GLY A 129 1.45 18.27 14.21
CA GLY A 129 2.15 17.16 13.55
C GLY A 129 1.61 16.82 12.17
N ALA A 130 2.27 15.86 11.52
CA ALA A 130 1.86 15.37 10.20
C ALA A 130 0.53 14.58 10.23
N ASP A 131 0.02 14.31 11.43
CA ASP A 131 -1.31 13.77 11.71
C ASP A 131 -2.37 14.85 11.98
N GLY A 132 -2.00 16.14 11.93
CA GLY A 132 -2.90 17.26 12.18
C GLY A 132 -3.19 17.52 13.66
N VAL A 133 -2.55 16.79 14.58
CA VAL A 133 -2.77 16.95 16.03
C VAL A 133 -1.81 18.01 16.58
N ALA A 134 -2.30 18.88 17.46
CA ALA A 134 -1.47 19.91 18.09
C ALA A 134 -0.42 19.30 19.04
N ASN A 135 0.77 19.91 19.10
CA ASN A 135 1.86 19.54 20.00
C ASN A 135 2.36 18.08 19.84
N THR A 136 2.24 17.52 18.64
CA THR A 136 2.72 16.17 18.33
C THR A 136 3.99 16.16 17.50
N ALA A 137 4.47 17.31 17.04
CA ALA A 137 5.74 17.47 16.34
C ALA A 137 6.62 18.57 16.98
N SER A 138 7.89 18.61 16.57
CA SER A 138 8.87 19.57 17.08
C SER A 138 9.18 20.68 16.10
N SER A 139 9.31 21.93 16.56
CA SER A 139 10.03 22.97 15.82
C SER A 139 11.52 22.90 16.16
N ILE A 140 12.36 23.02 15.15
CA ILE A 140 13.81 23.25 15.29
C ILE A 140 14.14 24.60 14.67
N THR A 141 14.82 25.47 15.41
CA THR A 141 15.21 26.81 14.96
C THR A 141 16.70 27.01 15.16
N ALA A 142 17.40 27.37 14.09
CA ALA A 142 18.82 27.67 14.16
C ALA A 142 19.06 28.98 14.92
N THR A 143 19.95 28.93 15.91
CA THR A 143 20.45 30.13 16.61
C THR A 143 21.80 30.59 16.03
N THR A 144 22.50 29.71 15.32
CA THR A 144 23.70 30.01 14.55
C THR A 144 23.61 29.33 13.18
N ALA A 145 24.39 29.82 12.21
CA ALA A 145 24.55 29.11 10.94
C ALA A 145 25.07 27.69 11.18
N ASN A 146 24.63 26.74 10.35
CA ASN A 146 24.97 25.32 10.45
C ASN A 146 24.63 24.69 11.82
N GLY A 147 23.58 25.17 12.47
CA GLY A 147 23.09 24.57 13.71
C GLY A 147 22.65 23.12 13.49
N VAL A 148 22.89 22.25 14.47
CA VAL A 148 22.64 20.80 14.40
C VAL A 148 21.79 20.31 15.57
N VAL A 149 20.88 19.39 15.28
CA VAL A 149 20.21 18.54 16.26
C VAL A 149 20.36 17.08 15.84
N LYS A 150 20.85 16.23 16.74
CA LYS A 150 21.17 14.84 16.42
C LYS A 150 20.89 13.85 17.54
N GLN A 151 20.63 12.61 17.16
CA GLN A 151 20.61 11.46 18.04
C GLN A 151 21.53 10.38 17.46
N VAL A 152 22.49 9.93 18.25
CA VAL A 152 23.36 8.80 17.90
C VAL A 152 22.68 7.50 18.32
N ILE A 153 22.74 6.48 17.48
CA ILE A 153 22.10 5.19 17.70
C ILE A 153 23.17 4.10 17.70
N THR A 154 23.23 3.28 18.73
CA THR A 154 24.08 2.08 18.75
C THR A 154 23.42 0.96 17.95
N SER A 155 24.05 0.52 16.87
CA SER A 155 23.55 -0.60 16.06
C SER A 155 24.66 -1.20 15.20
N ALA A 156 24.54 -2.49 14.92
CA ALA A 156 25.43 -3.18 13.99
C ALA A 156 25.37 -2.57 12.58
N VAL A 157 26.44 -2.82 11.81
CA VAL A 157 26.57 -2.41 10.42
C VAL A 157 25.39 -2.90 9.58
N ALA A 158 24.76 -1.99 8.84
CA ALA A 158 23.78 -2.34 7.80
C ALA A 158 23.58 -1.16 6.84
N ASP A 159 22.94 -1.41 5.72
CA ASP A 159 22.43 -0.35 4.86
C ASP A 159 21.18 0.27 5.50
N ARG A 160 21.14 1.60 5.55
CA ARG A 160 20.16 2.35 6.32
C ARG A 160 19.43 3.37 5.45
N VAL A 161 18.17 3.58 5.81
CA VAL A 161 17.32 4.64 5.26
C VAL A 161 16.88 5.52 6.41
N MET A 162 17.19 6.82 6.36
CA MET A 162 16.66 7.82 7.29
C MET A 162 15.55 8.59 6.61
N SER A 163 14.42 8.74 7.29
CA SER A 163 13.32 9.60 6.82
C SER A 163 12.70 10.36 7.99
N ALA A 164 12.14 11.53 7.71
CA ALA A 164 11.34 12.29 8.66
C ALA A 164 10.27 13.06 7.89
N TYR A 165 9.14 13.34 8.55
CA TYR A 165 8.18 14.31 8.03
C TYR A 165 8.65 15.71 8.41
N VAL A 166 8.86 16.56 7.40
CA VAL A 166 9.38 17.91 7.59
C VAL A 166 8.54 18.94 6.84
N LYS A 167 8.43 20.14 7.42
CA LYS A 167 7.93 21.32 6.72
C LYS A 167 8.69 22.55 7.17
N ARG A 168 8.80 23.54 6.30
CA ARG A 168 9.38 24.84 6.61
C ARG A 168 8.40 25.67 7.44
N LEU A 169 8.93 26.33 8.47
CA LEU A 169 8.20 27.30 9.28
C LEU A 169 8.64 28.73 8.95
N SER A 170 9.94 28.97 8.77
CA SER A 170 10.51 30.27 8.40
C SER A 170 11.84 30.12 7.66
N GLY A 171 12.29 31.21 7.04
CA GLY A 171 13.60 31.28 6.40
C GLY A 171 13.66 30.71 4.98
N THR A 172 14.84 30.73 4.37
CA THR A 172 15.06 30.30 2.96
C THR A 172 16.26 29.38 2.78
N GLY A 173 17.07 29.19 3.82
CA GLY A 173 18.21 28.27 3.85
C GLY A 173 17.79 26.82 3.85
N THR A 174 18.75 25.93 3.64
CA THR A 174 18.51 24.49 3.47
C THR A 174 18.28 23.78 4.81
N LEU A 175 17.52 22.69 4.73
CA LEU A 175 17.53 21.62 5.74
C LEU A 175 18.32 20.45 5.16
N GLU A 176 19.23 19.90 5.94
CA GLU A 176 20.08 18.77 5.54
C GLU A 176 19.95 17.61 6.50
N PHE A 177 19.99 16.38 5.97
CA PHE A 177 20.02 15.15 6.75
C PHE A 177 21.43 14.55 6.74
N SER A 178 21.77 13.85 7.84
CA SER A 178 23.00 13.06 7.97
C SER A 178 22.67 11.75 8.69
N LEU A 179 23.28 10.65 8.23
CA LEU A 179 23.10 9.30 8.78
C LEU A 179 24.35 8.71 9.44
N ASP A 180 25.49 9.38 9.30
CA ASP A 180 26.84 8.87 9.59
C ASP A 180 27.64 9.73 10.56
N ASN A 181 26.97 10.21 11.60
CA ASN A 181 27.58 11.07 12.61
C ASN A 181 28.18 12.35 12.00
N GLU A 182 27.46 12.95 11.06
CA GLU A 182 27.74 14.26 10.46
C GLU A 182 28.93 14.28 9.50
N ALA A 183 29.41 13.10 9.07
CA ALA A 183 30.47 12.99 8.08
C ALA A 183 29.98 13.42 6.69
N THR A 184 28.72 13.14 6.35
CA THR A 184 28.09 13.58 5.11
C THR A 184 26.73 14.25 5.36
N TRP A 185 26.43 15.26 4.55
CA TRP A 185 25.19 16.03 4.64
C TRP A 185 24.50 16.07 3.28
N THR A 186 23.21 15.76 3.27
CA THR A 186 22.39 15.79 2.07
C THR A 186 21.26 16.79 2.24
N VAL A 187 21.18 17.79 1.36
CA VAL A 187 20.06 18.73 1.30
C VAL A 187 18.78 17.97 0.94
N VAL A 188 17.72 18.16 1.73
CA VAL A 188 16.42 17.53 1.49
C VAL A 188 15.39 18.54 0.99
N PRO A 189 14.46 18.13 0.11
CA PRO A 189 13.37 18.99 -0.33
C PRO A 189 12.41 19.28 0.83
N VAL A 190 12.10 20.55 1.02
CA VAL A 190 11.20 21.06 2.06
C VAL A 190 10.20 22.03 1.46
N THR A 191 8.95 21.96 1.92
CA THR A 191 7.88 22.87 1.50
C THR A 191 7.15 23.43 2.72
N ASN A 192 6.13 24.26 2.51
CA ASN A 192 5.29 24.76 3.60
C ASN A 192 4.25 23.73 4.07
N ALA A 193 4.14 22.58 3.39
CA ALA A 193 3.39 21.41 3.82
C ALA A 193 4.36 20.29 4.24
N TYR A 194 3.87 19.37 5.06
CA TYR A 194 4.65 18.20 5.44
C TYR A 194 4.97 17.35 4.21
N THR A 195 6.27 17.14 3.97
CA THR A 195 6.80 16.16 3.02
C THR A 195 7.65 15.15 3.77
N ARG A 196 7.89 13.97 3.17
CA ARG A 196 8.72 12.92 3.75
C ARG A 196 9.97 12.68 2.90
N PRO A 197 10.96 13.59 2.92
CA PRO A 197 12.25 13.29 2.34
C PRO A 197 12.94 12.15 3.09
N PHE A 198 13.86 11.49 2.39
CA PHE A 198 14.68 10.45 2.97
C PHE A 198 16.07 10.47 2.33
N ILE A 199 17.04 9.90 3.05
CA ILE A 199 18.40 9.65 2.57
C ILE A 199 18.76 8.19 2.81
N VAL A 200 19.70 7.68 2.02
CA VAL A 200 20.19 6.30 2.11
C VAL A 200 21.68 6.31 2.32
N GLN A 201 22.18 5.36 3.11
CA GLN A 201 23.61 5.16 3.26
C GLN A 201 23.94 3.68 3.49
N LEU A 202 25.00 3.22 2.82
CA LEU A 202 25.41 1.82 2.85
C LEU A 202 26.39 1.56 4.00
N GLY A 203 26.32 0.36 4.58
CA GLY A 203 27.33 -0.11 5.53
C GLY A 203 27.55 0.78 6.77
N VAL A 204 26.49 1.39 7.31
CA VAL A 204 26.61 2.30 8.46
C VAL A 204 26.57 1.53 9.77
N THR A 205 27.63 1.65 10.55
CA THR A 205 27.67 1.21 11.96
C THR A 205 27.36 2.40 12.84
N ASN A 206 26.59 2.18 13.91
CA ASN A 206 26.16 3.23 14.83
C ASN A 206 25.60 4.48 14.13
N PRO A 207 24.50 4.33 13.35
CA PRO A 207 23.95 5.45 12.58
C PRO A 207 23.50 6.60 13.47
N SER A 208 23.35 7.78 12.90
CA SER A 208 22.77 8.95 13.57
C SER A 208 21.51 9.42 12.86
N ILE A 209 20.53 9.95 13.58
CA ILE A 209 19.52 10.83 12.98
C ILE A 209 20.00 12.25 13.22
N ALA A 210 20.40 12.96 12.16
CA ALA A 210 20.91 14.32 12.30
C ALA A 210 20.27 15.28 11.30
N PHE A 211 19.95 16.47 11.78
CA PHE A 211 19.41 17.58 11.01
C PHE A 211 20.34 18.78 11.14
N ARG A 212 20.68 19.42 10.01
CA ARG A 212 21.41 20.69 9.98
C ARG A 212 20.62 21.76 9.26
N ILE A 213 20.64 22.96 9.81
CA ILE A 213 20.00 24.13 9.23
C ILE A 213 21.10 25.12 8.83
N ALA A 214 21.12 25.52 7.55
CA ALA A 214 22.20 26.34 7.00
C ALA A 214 22.27 27.74 7.64
N ASN A 215 21.12 28.43 7.75
CA ASN A 215 21.07 29.84 8.15
C ASN A 215 20.57 30.00 9.58
N SER A 216 21.13 30.95 10.33
CA SER A 216 20.55 31.34 11.62
C SER A 216 19.17 31.97 11.43
N GLY A 217 18.23 31.67 12.33
CA GLY A 217 16.84 32.14 12.28
C GLY A 217 15.88 31.27 11.44
N ASP A 218 16.42 30.39 10.59
CA ASP A 218 15.60 29.43 9.85
C ASP A 218 14.98 28.40 10.80
N SER A 219 13.75 27.99 10.48
CA SER A 219 12.99 27.08 11.32
C SER A 219 12.18 26.06 10.52
N PHE A 220 12.12 24.84 11.04
CA PHE A 220 11.41 23.71 10.45
C PHE A 220 10.62 22.95 11.51
N ALA A 221 9.49 22.37 11.11
CA ALA A 221 8.82 21.36 11.91
C ALA A 221 9.28 19.97 11.48
N VAL A 222 9.47 19.09 12.45
CA VAL A 222 9.95 17.71 12.27
C VAL A 222 9.05 16.75 13.06
N ASP A 223 8.59 15.70 12.40
CA ASP A 223 7.77 14.62 12.97
C ASP A 223 8.26 13.27 12.42
N PHE A 224 7.95 12.18 13.12
CA PHE A 224 8.24 10.79 12.70
C PHE A 224 9.66 10.56 12.16
N SER A 225 10.68 11.11 12.84
CA SER A 225 12.10 10.86 12.51
C SER A 225 12.45 9.42 12.82
N MET A 226 12.85 8.66 11.79
CA MET A 226 13.06 7.22 11.88
C MET A 226 14.23 6.79 10.99
N VAL A 227 14.96 5.76 11.43
CA VAL A 227 15.90 5.02 10.60
C VAL A 227 15.39 3.60 10.41
N SER A 228 15.40 3.07 9.20
CA SER A 228 15.10 1.66 8.93
C SER A 228 16.27 0.97 8.25
N GLY A 229 16.29 -0.37 8.31
CA GLY A 229 17.11 -1.18 7.41
C GLY A 229 16.50 -1.28 6.01
N ALA A 230 17.20 -1.98 5.12
CA ALA A 230 16.67 -2.35 3.81
C ALA A 230 15.46 -3.29 3.92
N MET A 231 14.46 -3.10 3.07
CA MET A 231 13.29 -3.96 2.94
C MET A 231 13.47 -4.91 1.76
N ASN A 232 13.87 -6.16 2.01
CA ASN A 232 14.14 -7.14 0.95
C ASN A 232 15.18 -6.63 -0.08
N GLY A 233 16.28 -6.08 0.41
CA GLY A 233 17.35 -5.48 -0.42
C GLY A 233 17.04 -4.08 -0.98
N GLN A 234 15.84 -3.53 -0.75
CA GLN A 234 15.46 -2.20 -1.23
C GLN A 234 15.67 -1.13 -0.14
N LEU A 235 16.28 -0.01 -0.52
CA LEU A 235 16.52 1.15 0.35
C LEU A 235 15.45 2.22 0.12
N LEU A 236 14.26 1.94 0.64
CA LEU A 236 13.09 2.81 0.57
C LEU A 236 12.60 3.16 1.99
N PRO A 237 11.93 4.31 2.18
CA PRO A 237 11.40 4.67 3.48
C PRO A 237 10.28 3.70 3.91
N TYR A 238 10.34 3.23 5.15
CA TYR A 238 9.33 2.29 5.68
C TYR A 238 7.96 2.95 5.88
N GLY A 239 6.88 2.31 5.43
CA GLY A 239 5.55 2.93 5.45
C GLY A 239 4.87 3.02 6.81
N TYR A 240 5.10 2.08 7.74
CA TYR A 240 4.49 2.15 9.07
C TYR A 240 5.26 3.10 9.96
N LEU A 241 4.64 4.23 10.29
CA LEU A 241 5.26 5.30 11.04
C LEU A 241 4.93 5.20 12.51
N VAL A 242 5.89 5.53 13.37
CA VAL A 242 5.65 5.64 14.82
C VAL A 242 6.45 6.74 15.47
N ARG A 243 5.89 7.23 16.58
CA ARG A 243 6.57 8.09 17.53
C ARG A 243 7.11 7.20 18.64
N SER A 244 8.29 6.63 18.45
CA SER A 244 8.96 5.81 19.47
C SER A 244 9.28 6.66 20.70
N THR A 245 8.91 6.21 21.91
CA THR A 245 9.11 6.95 23.17
C THR A 245 9.83 6.14 24.25
N GLY A 246 10.40 4.97 23.94
CA GLY A 246 11.05 4.10 24.94
C GLY A 246 12.11 3.18 24.36
N THR A 247 12.82 2.43 25.21
CA THR A 247 13.99 1.58 24.89
C THR A 247 13.73 0.43 23.91
N ALA A 248 12.48 0.17 23.55
CA ALA A 248 12.14 -0.79 22.51
C ALA A 248 12.29 -0.14 21.13
N VAL A 249 13.49 -0.25 20.58
CA VAL A 249 13.77 -0.09 19.17
C VAL A 249 13.04 -1.22 18.44
N GLY A 250 11.78 -0.99 18.09
CA GLY A 250 10.85 -2.05 17.69
C GLY A 250 11.05 -2.49 16.24
N SER A 251 11.08 -3.80 16.03
CA SER A 251 10.69 -4.34 14.72
C SER A 251 9.20 -4.13 14.54
N PHE A 252 8.78 -3.56 13.41
CA PHE A 252 7.38 -3.63 13.03
C PHE A 252 7.09 -5.02 12.52
N SER A 253 6.00 -5.60 12.98
CA SER A 253 5.51 -6.82 12.37
C SER A 253 5.07 -6.58 10.93
N ARG A 254 5.41 -7.51 10.05
CA ARG A 254 4.83 -7.60 8.71
C ARG A 254 3.31 -7.64 8.79
N SER A 255 2.64 -6.99 7.83
CA SER A 255 1.22 -7.25 7.57
C SER A 255 1.04 -8.39 6.60
N THR A 256 0.25 -9.38 7.00
CA THR A 256 -0.15 -10.52 6.17
C THR A 256 -1.65 -10.76 6.32
N PRO A 257 -2.48 -9.95 5.63
CA PRO A 257 -3.90 -10.21 5.57
C PRO A 257 -4.14 -11.59 4.98
N TRP A 258 -4.91 -12.42 5.66
CA TRP A 258 -5.25 -13.77 5.24
C TRP A 258 -6.77 -13.98 5.17
N ALA A 259 -7.20 -14.74 4.19
CA ALA A 259 -8.51 -15.38 4.22
C ALA A 259 -8.27 -16.84 4.63
N LEU A 260 -8.79 -17.21 5.80
CA LEU A 260 -8.60 -18.52 6.41
C LEU A 260 -9.90 -19.31 6.43
N ASN A 261 -9.78 -20.63 6.33
CA ASN A 261 -10.88 -21.55 6.59
C ASN A 261 -11.37 -21.50 8.05
N THR A 262 -10.47 -21.38 9.02
CA THR A 262 -10.79 -21.30 10.46
C THR A 262 -11.50 -20.01 10.86
N ASP A 263 -11.41 -18.97 10.04
CA ASP A 263 -12.14 -17.72 10.22
C ASP A 263 -13.51 -17.76 9.54
N ASN A 264 -13.85 -18.85 8.84
CA ASN A 264 -14.99 -18.96 7.92
C ASN A 264 -15.04 -17.79 6.91
N SER A 265 -13.88 -17.36 6.41
CA SER A 265 -13.83 -16.26 5.42
C SER A 265 -14.62 -16.63 4.16
N PRO A 266 -15.49 -15.75 3.64
CA PRO A 266 -16.22 -16.03 2.40
C PRO A 266 -15.27 -16.24 1.21
N LEU A 267 -14.11 -15.59 1.20
CA LEU A 267 -13.12 -15.74 0.13
C LEU A 267 -12.47 -17.13 0.13
N PHE A 268 -12.43 -17.81 1.27
CA PHE A 268 -11.89 -19.17 1.35
C PHE A 268 -12.63 -20.12 0.39
N THR A 269 -13.96 -20.01 0.33
CA THR A 269 -14.78 -20.84 -0.57
C THR A 269 -14.52 -20.58 -2.05
N CYS A 270 -13.96 -19.41 -2.42
CA CYS A 270 -13.63 -19.11 -3.81
C CYS A 270 -12.42 -19.91 -4.28
N ILE A 271 -11.37 -19.96 -3.47
CA ILE A 271 -10.06 -20.43 -3.91
C ILE A 271 -9.94 -21.96 -3.97
N THR A 272 -10.88 -22.70 -3.38
CA THR A 272 -10.92 -24.17 -3.37
C THR A 272 -11.61 -24.77 -4.59
N GLN A 273 -12.07 -23.94 -5.53
CA GLN A 273 -12.77 -24.35 -6.76
C GLN A 273 -12.30 -23.46 -7.92
N PRO A 274 -12.75 -23.68 -9.18
CA PRO A 274 -12.54 -22.71 -10.25
C PRO A 274 -12.95 -21.30 -9.84
N PHE A 275 -12.19 -20.27 -10.20
CA PHE A 275 -12.48 -18.90 -9.76
C PHE A 275 -11.81 -17.84 -10.63
N ALA A 276 -12.36 -16.63 -10.56
CA ALA A 276 -11.75 -15.40 -11.02
C ALA A 276 -11.36 -14.51 -9.84
N TRP A 277 -10.36 -13.67 -10.07
CA TRP A 277 -9.83 -12.73 -9.10
C TRP A 277 -9.45 -11.41 -9.76
N TYR A 278 -9.46 -10.35 -8.96
CA TYR A 278 -9.05 -9.00 -9.32
C TYR A 278 -8.24 -8.38 -8.20
N TRP A 279 -7.22 -7.60 -8.56
CA TRP A 279 -6.39 -6.83 -7.66
C TRP A 279 -6.12 -5.44 -8.23
N GLN A 280 -6.27 -4.42 -7.40
CA GLN A 280 -5.90 -3.04 -7.69
C GLN A 280 -5.10 -2.44 -6.55
N GLY A 281 -3.99 -1.79 -6.88
CA GLY A 281 -3.16 -1.12 -5.89
C GLY A 281 -1.89 -0.50 -6.43
N ARG A 282 -1.00 -0.13 -5.52
CA ARG A 282 0.23 0.63 -5.74
C ARG A 282 1.34 0.02 -4.91
N ALA A 283 2.58 0.05 -5.40
CA ALA A 283 3.74 -0.50 -4.70
C ALA A 283 4.97 0.31 -5.01
N ASP A 284 5.78 0.63 -4.00
CA ASP A 284 7.03 1.38 -4.19
C ASP A 284 8.16 0.55 -4.82
N ARG A 285 7.95 -0.75 -5.03
CA ARG A 285 8.99 -1.65 -5.52
C ARG A 285 8.57 -2.58 -6.64
N LEU A 286 9.59 -3.14 -7.28
CA LEU A 286 9.53 -4.39 -8.03
C LEU A 286 9.80 -5.56 -7.07
N GLY A 287 9.30 -6.76 -7.39
CA GLY A 287 9.42 -7.92 -6.51
C GLY A 287 8.36 -7.94 -5.40
N GLY A 288 7.67 -9.07 -5.25
CA GLY A 288 6.66 -9.28 -4.22
C GLY A 288 5.58 -10.27 -4.66
N GLY A 289 4.44 -10.28 -3.97
CA GLY A 289 3.27 -11.07 -4.39
C GLY A 289 1.98 -10.30 -4.24
N LEU A 290 1.01 -10.60 -5.11
CA LEU A 290 -0.37 -10.11 -5.03
C LEU A 290 -1.24 -11.09 -4.25
N PHE A 291 -1.02 -12.38 -4.46
CA PHE A 291 -1.70 -13.47 -3.78
C PHE A 291 -0.79 -14.70 -3.65
N VAL A 292 -0.94 -15.41 -2.55
CA VAL A 292 -0.38 -16.76 -2.38
C VAL A 292 -1.36 -17.63 -1.61
N SER A 293 -1.50 -18.89 -1.98
CA SER A 293 -2.16 -19.92 -1.19
C SER A 293 -1.14 -21.00 -0.84
N ASP A 294 -1.45 -21.81 0.18
CA ASP A 294 -0.71 -23.00 0.57
C ASP A 294 -0.75 -24.14 -0.48
N GLY A 295 -1.37 -23.92 -1.63
CA GLY A 295 -1.17 -24.72 -2.84
C GLY A 295 -0.63 -23.93 -4.03
N ALA A 296 -1.33 -24.01 -5.16
CA ALA A 296 -0.78 -23.61 -6.46
C ALA A 296 -1.20 -22.20 -6.92
N PHE A 297 -2.11 -21.54 -6.20
CA PHE A 297 -2.47 -20.15 -6.50
C PHE A 297 -1.39 -19.18 -6.00
N GLN A 298 -0.51 -18.76 -6.91
CA GLN A 298 0.55 -17.79 -6.63
C GLN A 298 0.58 -16.75 -7.74
N VAL A 299 0.45 -15.48 -7.37
CA VAL A 299 0.52 -14.34 -8.27
C VAL A 299 1.64 -13.42 -7.78
N ASN A 300 2.73 -13.37 -8.53
CA ASN A 300 3.97 -12.70 -8.10
C ASN A 300 4.32 -11.52 -8.99
N ILE A 301 4.92 -10.49 -8.39
CA ILE A 301 5.61 -9.41 -9.10
C ILE A 301 7.08 -9.81 -9.16
N VAL A 302 7.65 -9.84 -10.35
CA VAL A 302 9.06 -10.20 -10.56
C VAL A 302 9.92 -8.93 -10.61
N ALA A 303 11.23 -9.08 -10.37
CA ALA A 303 12.19 -7.98 -10.39
C ALA A 303 12.28 -7.23 -11.73
N ASP A 304 11.84 -7.85 -12.84
CA ASP A 304 11.79 -7.25 -14.17
C ASP A 304 10.43 -6.57 -14.48
N GLY A 305 9.54 -6.50 -13.49
CA GLY A 305 8.20 -5.92 -13.64
C GLY A 305 7.21 -6.79 -14.41
N THR A 306 7.50 -8.08 -14.63
CA THR A 306 6.47 -9.04 -15.06
C THR A 306 5.56 -9.43 -13.90
N ILE A 307 4.31 -9.80 -14.23
CA ILE A 307 3.43 -10.56 -13.34
C ILE A 307 3.51 -12.03 -13.72
N GLN A 308 3.71 -12.89 -12.72
CA GLN A 308 3.71 -14.33 -12.88
C GLN A 308 2.46 -14.95 -12.27
N TYR A 309 1.81 -15.82 -13.05
CA TYR A 309 0.72 -16.69 -12.60
C TYR A 309 0.78 -18.01 -13.36
N GLY A 310 0.60 -19.14 -12.67
CA GLY A 310 0.61 -20.47 -13.28
C GLY A 310 1.88 -20.80 -14.06
N GLY A 311 3.05 -20.34 -13.61
CA GLY A 311 4.33 -20.58 -14.30
C GLY A 311 4.53 -19.81 -15.61
N LYS A 312 3.63 -18.89 -15.98
CA LYS A 312 3.81 -17.96 -17.10
C LYS A 312 3.90 -16.53 -16.61
N SER A 313 4.61 -15.72 -17.37
CA SER A 313 4.84 -14.31 -17.10
C SER A 313 4.13 -13.45 -18.13
N SER A 314 3.62 -12.29 -17.71
CA SER A 314 3.28 -11.21 -18.63
C SER A 314 4.53 -10.74 -19.40
N PRO A 315 4.38 -9.89 -20.43
CA PRO A 315 5.53 -9.14 -20.97
C PRO A 315 6.29 -8.37 -19.88
N THR A 316 7.57 -8.09 -20.11
CA THR A 316 8.46 -7.35 -19.19
C THR A 316 8.02 -5.90 -19.02
N GLY A 317 8.25 -5.34 -17.82
CA GLY A 317 8.00 -3.92 -17.53
C GLY A 317 6.54 -3.49 -17.42
N GLN A 318 5.60 -4.43 -17.29
CA GLN A 318 4.17 -4.11 -17.23
C GLN A 318 3.74 -3.58 -15.85
N TRP A 319 4.41 -4.02 -14.79
CA TRP A 319 4.26 -3.47 -13.46
C TRP A 319 4.97 -2.12 -13.33
N LYS A 320 4.24 -1.13 -12.82
CA LYS A 320 4.75 0.23 -12.61
C LYS A 320 4.98 0.47 -11.12
N ALA A 321 6.24 0.46 -10.68
CA ALA A 321 6.60 0.75 -9.28
C ALA A 321 6.46 2.24 -8.94
N GLY A 322 6.31 2.55 -7.65
CA GLY A 322 6.09 3.88 -7.06
C GLY A 322 4.64 4.12 -6.66
N MET A 323 4.39 4.74 -5.49
CA MET A 323 3.04 5.07 -5.01
C MET A 323 2.19 5.91 -5.99
N SER A 324 2.80 6.64 -6.93
CA SER A 324 2.03 7.40 -7.93
C SER A 324 1.42 6.52 -9.03
N ASN A 325 1.89 5.28 -9.18
CA ASN A 325 1.51 4.39 -10.27
C ASN A 325 0.48 3.35 -9.83
N LEU A 326 -0.75 3.48 -10.37
CA LEU A 326 -1.79 2.49 -10.18
C LEU A 326 -1.52 1.27 -11.06
N ASN A 327 -1.65 0.07 -10.49
CA ASN A 327 -1.62 -1.19 -11.21
C ASN A 327 -2.92 -1.95 -10.96
N LYS A 328 -3.42 -2.61 -12.01
CA LYS A 328 -4.59 -3.48 -11.97
C LYS A 328 -4.25 -4.81 -12.62
N VAL A 329 -4.58 -5.90 -11.94
CA VAL A 329 -4.32 -7.26 -12.40
C VAL A 329 -5.57 -8.10 -12.18
N ALA A 330 -5.96 -8.86 -13.18
CA ALA A 330 -7.11 -9.76 -13.10
C ALA A 330 -6.76 -11.10 -13.74
N GLY A 331 -7.37 -12.17 -13.24
CA GLY A 331 -7.18 -13.49 -13.82
C GLY A 331 -8.21 -14.49 -13.35
N TRP A 332 -8.11 -15.70 -13.88
CA TRP A 332 -8.97 -16.81 -13.51
C TRP A 332 -8.27 -18.15 -13.74
N THR A 333 -8.79 -19.19 -13.09
CA THR A 333 -8.49 -20.60 -13.36
C THR A 333 -9.77 -21.43 -13.40
N ASN A 334 -9.85 -22.38 -14.33
CA ASN A 334 -11.02 -23.24 -14.51
C ASN A 334 -10.79 -24.68 -14.03
N GLY A 335 -11.86 -25.50 -14.08
CA GLY A 335 -11.84 -26.91 -13.66
C GLY A 335 -10.88 -27.81 -14.46
N ALA A 336 -10.45 -27.37 -15.64
CA ALA A 336 -9.48 -28.08 -16.47
C ALA A 336 -8.02 -27.66 -16.19
N GLY A 337 -7.79 -26.77 -15.21
CA GLY A 337 -6.46 -26.24 -14.90
C GLY A 337 -5.95 -25.23 -15.92
N ILE A 338 -6.81 -24.69 -16.79
CA ILE A 338 -6.48 -23.57 -17.67
C ILE A 338 -6.60 -22.29 -16.86
N ALA A 339 -5.62 -21.40 -17.01
CA ALA A 339 -5.64 -20.09 -16.40
C ALA A 339 -5.30 -18.99 -17.40
N LYS A 340 -5.84 -17.80 -17.16
CA LYS A 340 -5.48 -16.58 -17.88
C LYS A 340 -5.37 -15.41 -16.92
N PHE A 341 -4.53 -14.45 -17.26
CA PHE A 341 -4.45 -13.19 -16.54
C PHE A 341 -4.06 -12.03 -17.45
N SER A 342 -4.45 -10.82 -17.05
CA SER A 342 -4.09 -9.55 -17.69
C SER A 342 -3.59 -8.58 -16.63
N ILE A 343 -2.75 -7.63 -17.06
CA ILE A 343 -2.27 -6.51 -16.26
C ILE A 343 -2.42 -5.23 -17.07
N ASN A 344 -2.92 -4.17 -16.44
CA ASN A 344 -2.94 -2.81 -16.98
C ASN A 344 -3.56 -2.69 -18.39
N GLY A 345 -4.58 -3.52 -18.70
CA GLY A 345 -5.31 -3.50 -19.97
C GLY A 345 -4.62 -4.25 -21.12
N ASN A 346 -3.49 -4.91 -20.87
CA ASN A 346 -2.76 -5.64 -21.90
C ASN A 346 -3.46 -6.95 -22.31
N PRO A 347 -3.18 -7.46 -23.53
CA PRO A 347 -3.66 -8.78 -23.94
C PRO A 347 -3.38 -9.88 -22.90
N PRO A 348 -4.38 -10.72 -22.56
CA PRO A 348 -4.18 -11.74 -21.53
C PRO A 348 -3.11 -12.76 -21.88
N THR A 349 -2.34 -13.16 -20.88
CA THR A 349 -1.41 -14.29 -20.95
C THR A 349 -2.14 -15.56 -20.55
N SER A 350 -2.07 -16.60 -21.39
CA SER A 350 -2.65 -17.91 -21.11
C SER A 350 -1.62 -18.87 -20.52
N THR A 351 -2.06 -19.70 -19.59
CA THR A 351 -1.23 -20.69 -18.91
C THR A 351 -2.04 -21.89 -18.42
N SER A 352 -1.36 -22.85 -17.80
CA SER A 352 -1.96 -23.87 -16.95
C SER A 352 -1.54 -23.68 -15.50
N THR A 353 -2.44 -23.97 -14.57
CA THR A 353 -2.15 -23.96 -13.14
C THR A 353 -3.00 -25.01 -12.45
N LEU A 354 -2.50 -25.56 -11.34
CA LEU A 354 -3.29 -26.48 -10.54
C LEU A 354 -4.31 -25.70 -9.71
N LEU A 355 -5.50 -26.25 -9.56
CA LEU A 355 -6.43 -25.79 -8.54
C LEU A 355 -5.87 -26.12 -7.16
N THR A 356 -6.37 -25.40 -6.15
CA THR A 356 -5.97 -25.61 -4.76
C THR A 356 -7.17 -26.12 -3.94
N PRO A 357 -7.74 -27.31 -4.27
CA PRO A 357 -8.97 -27.78 -3.66
C PRO A 357 -8.84 -28.05 -2.15
N ASN A 358 -7.62 -28.32 -1.69
CA ASN A 358 -7.29 -28.55 -0.28
C ASN A 358 -6.59 -27.36 0.37
N GLY A 359 -6.65 -26.16 -0.22
CA GLY A 359 -6.10 -24.97 0.42
C GLY A 359 -6.74 -24.75 1.79
N THR A 360 -5.98 -24.21 2.74
CA THR A 360 -6.52 -23.82 4.06
C THR A 360 -6.60 -22.30 4.19
N HIS A 361 -5.83 -21.58 3.36
CA HIS A 361 -5.82 -20.14 3.34
C HIS A 361 -5.25 -19.57 2.05
N PHE A 362 -5.43 -18.27 1.89
CA PHE A 362 -4.55 -17.48 1.04
C PHE A 362 -4.19 -16.15 1.71
N VAL A 363 -2.96 -15.70 1.45
CA VAL A 363 -2.41 -14.44 1.91
C VAL A 363 -2.52 -13.42 0.81
N PHE A 364 -2.97 -12.24 1.21
CA PHE A 364 -3.11 -11.08 0.35
C PHE A 364 -1.81 -10.29 0.30
N SER A 365 -1.45 -9.88 -0.92
CA SER A 365 -0.41 -8.89 -1.22
C SER A 365 0.95 -9.19 -0.58
N SER A 366 1.28 -10.49 -0.60
CA SER A 366 2.56 -11.10 -0.27
C SER A 366 2.72 -12.37 -1.13
N ASN A 367 3.95 -12.88 -1.29
CA ASN A 367 4.21 -14.19 -1.89
C ASN A 367 4.30 -15.34 -0.86
N GLY A 368 3.94 -15.06 0.40
CA GLY A 368 3.96 -16.04 1.50
C GLY A 368 5.25 -16.05 2.30
N SER A 369 6.32 -15.43 1.77
CA SER A 369 7.57 -15.27 2.51
C SER A 369 7.57 -14.03 3.41
N GLY A 370 8.32 -14.17 4.51
CA GLY A 370 9.14 -13.16 5.19
C GLY A 370 9.03 -11.72 4.70
N GLY A 371 9.67 -11.46 3.57
CA GLY A 371 10.03 -10.12 3.09
C GLY A 371 9.29 -9.67 1.83
N ALA A 372 8.30 -10.42 1.37
CA ALA A 372 7.73 -10.25 0.03
C ALA A 372 6.38 -9.51 -0.04
N ALA A 373 6.01 -8.76 0.99
CA ALA A 373 4.86 -7.85 0.92
C ALA A 373 5.02 -6.83 -0.22
N ILE A 374 3.95 -6.29 -0.79
CA ILE A 374 4.08 -5.37 -1.94
C ILE A 374 4.83 -4.05 -1.65
N ASN A 375 5.09 -3.69 -0.39
CA ASN A 375 5.58 -2.36 0.01
C ASN A 375 4.69 -1.25 -0.56
N GLY A 376 3.42 -1.25 -0.16
CA GLY A 376 2.46 -0.32 -0.72
C GLY A 376 1.04 -0.54 -0.25
N LEU A 377 0.10 -0.33 -1.16
CA LEU A 377 -1.32 -0.13 -0.87
C LEU A 377 -2.19 -1.00 -1.79
N VAL A 378 -3.21 -1.62 -1.22
CA VAL A 378 -4.30 -2.29 -1.94
C VAL A 378 -5.55 -1.45 -1.82
N GLU A 379 -6.11 -1.05 -2.95
CA GLU A 379 -7.27 -0.17 -3.04
C GLU A 379 -8.57 -0.98 -3.22
N ARG A 380 -8.52 -2.03 -4.04
CA ARG A 380 -9.68 -2.90 -4.31
C ARG A 380 -9.23 -4.32 -4.67
N ALA A 381 -10.04 -5.30 -4.30
CA ALA A 381 -9.88 -6.67 -4.76
C ALA A 381 -11.24 -7.36 -4.89
N ALA A 382 -11.37 -8.29 -5.83
CA ALA A 382 -12.63 -8.99 -6.05
C ALA A 382 -12.39 -10.47 -6.35
N PHE A 383 -13.34 -11.32 -5.97
CA PHE A 383 -13.30 -12.78 -6.19
C PHE A 383 -14.67 -13.30 -6.59
N SER A 384 -14.67 -14.29 -7.47
CA SER A 384 -15.91 -14.99 -7.84
C SER A 384 -15.62 -16.45 -8.14
N PRO A 385 -16.28 -17.39 -7.46
CA PRO A 385 -16.19 -18.80 -7.81
C PRO A 385 -16.87 -19.05 -9.15
N ASN A 386 -16.38 -20.07 -9.87
CA ASN A 386 -16.92 -20.58 -11.13
C ASN A 386 -17.13 -19.51 -12.20
N TYR A 387 -16.29 -18.47 -12.19
CA TYR A 387 -16.31 -17.40 -13.19
C TYR A 387 -15.02 -17.41 -14.00
N ALA A 388 -15.16 -17.36 -15.32
CA ALA A 388 -14.05 -17.25 -16.27
C ALA A 388 -14.35 -16.09 -17.23
N PRO A 389 -13.89 -14.86 -16.93
CA PRO A 389 -14.10 -13.71 -17.81
C PRO A 389 -13.49 -13.93 -19.19
N SER A 390 -14.10 -13.32 -20.21
CA SER A 390 -13.52 -13.29 -21.55
C SER A 390 -12.22 -12.48 -21.58
N ASP A 391 -11.45 -12.61 -22.66
CA ASP A 391 -10.21 -11.84 -22.81
C ASP A 391 -10.50 -10.32 -22.85
N ALA A 392 -11.62 -9.93 -23.46
CA ALA A 392 -12.09 -8.55 -23.49
C ALA A 392 -12.44 -8.04 -22.08
N ASP A 393 -13.11 -8.86 -21.28
CA ASP A 393 -13.46 -8.52 -19.89
C ASP A 393 -12.20 -8.37 -19.03
N LEU A 394 -11.22 -9.26 -19.15
CA LEU A 394 -9.94 -9.16 -18.43
C LEU A 394 -9.19 -7.87 -18.75
N MET A 395 -9.15 -7.47 -20.03
CA MET A 395 -8.55 -6.21 -20.44
C MET A 395 -9.35 -5.01 -19.92
N ALA A 396 -10.68 -5.06 -19.97
CA ALA A 396 -11.53 -3.99 -19.46
C ALA A 396 -11.40 -3.80 -17.94
N MET A 397 -11.36 -4.91 -17.17
CA MET A 397 -11.15 -4.88 -15.71
C MET A 397 -9.81 -4.24 -15.34
N THR A 398 -8.77 -4.50 -16.13
CA THR A 398 -7.41 -4.08 -15.82
C THR A 398 -6.97 -2.80 -16.50
N ALA A 399 -7.80 -2.20 -17.36
CA ALA A 399 -7.49 -0.91 -17.97
C ALA A 399 -7.26 0.16 -16.88
N PRO A 400 -6.17 0.95 -16.96
CA PRO A 400 -5.74 1.89 -15.91
C PRO A 400 -6.79 2.95 -15.57
#